data_AF-A0A9E0VDT8-F1
#
_entry.id   AF-A0A9E0VDT8-F1
#
_cell.length_a   1.000
_cell.length_b   1.000
_cell.length_c   1.000
_cell.angle_alpha   90.00
_cell.angle_beta   90.00
_cell.angle_gamma   90.00
#
_symmetry.space_group_name_H-M   'P 1'
#
loop_
_entity.id
_entity.type
_entity.pdbx_description
1 polymer ?
#
loop_
_entity_poly.entity_id
_entity_poly.type
_entity_poly.pdbx_seq_one_letter_code
_entity_poly.pdbx_strand_id
1 'polypeptide(L)'
;MNVSQISISRDELRVMLETGYILREAARFDDAEAVFRGVIEFLPQSDVPRVGLGTVFLQRGDFAAAEEICLNALNLNPDSVYARLHYAEALLFGKRRDQAEDELREIIGNHPDSPHSETARALLEAADLIAPH
;
A
#
# COMPACT_ATOMS: atom_id res chain seq x y z
N MET A 1 21.21 -18.61 7.40
CA MET A 1 22.07 -17.70 6.61
C MET A 1 21.53 -16.31 6.87
N ASN A 2 22.31 -15.39 7.44
CA ASN A 2 21.81 -14.05 7.74
C ASN A 2 21.87 -13.21 6.46
N VAL A 3 20.70 -12.85 5.91
CA VAL A 3 20.59 -12.06 4.67
C VAL A 3 21.30 -10.71 4.78
N SER A 4 21.57 -10.23 5.99
CA SER A 4 22.36 -9.02 6.27
C SER A 4 23.84 -9.09 5.83
N GLN A 5 24.32 -10.24 5.34
CA GLN A 5 25.68 -10.42 4.82
C GLN A 5 25.77 -10.41 3.30
N ILE A 6 24.62 -10.40 2.60
CA ILE A 6 24.56 -10.32 1.14
C ILE A 6 24.49 -8.85 0.75
N SER A 7 25.51 -8.35 0.07
CA SER A 7 25.53 -6.98 -0.45
C SER A 7 24.67 -6.91 -1.70
N ILE A 8 23.46 -6.34 -1.59
CA ILE A 8 22.58 -6.05 -2.73
C ILE A 8 22.71 -4.55 -3.09
N SER A 9 22.91 -4.25 -4.36
CA SER A 9 23.00 -2.89 -4.86
C SER A 9 21.63 -2.19 -4.91
N ARG A 10 21.63 -0.85 -4.97
CA ARG A 10 20.40 -0.06 -5.15
C ARG A 10 19.66 -0.43 -6.43
N ASP A 11 20.38 -0.72 -7.51
CA ASP A 11 19.77 -1.07 -8.79
C ASP A 11 19.12 -2.45 -8.75
N GLU A 12 19.74 -3.42 -8.07
CA GLU A 12 19.13 -4.73 -7.84
C GLU A 12 17.86 -4.61 -6.97
N LEU A 13 17.87 -3.80 -5.91
CA LEU A 13 16.67 -3.55 -5.10
C LEU A 13 15.55 -2.89 -5.93
N ARG A 14 15.90 -1.98 -6.84
CA ARG A 14 14.92 -1.39 -7.77
C ARG A 14 14.32 -2.46 -8.68
N VAL A 15 15.15 -3.32 -9.29
CA VAL A 15 14.66 -4.41 -10.14
C VAL A 15 13.76 -5.38 -9.38
N MET A 16 14.09 -5.67 -8.12
CA MET A 16 13.23 -6.48 -7.25
C MET A 16 11.88 -5.80 -6.98
N LEU A 17 11.85 -4.50 -6.69
CA LEU A 17 10.59 -3.75 -6.54
C LEU A 17 9.73 -3.84 -7.79
N GLU A 18 10.30 -3.58 -8.97
CA GLU A 18 9.58 -3.69 -10.25
C GLU A 18 9.07 -5.11 -10.50
N THR A 19 9.87 -6.13 -10.16
CA THR A 19 9.46 -7.53 -10.26
C THR A 19 8.25 -7.83 -9.37
N GLY A 20 8.22 -7.29 -8.15
CA GLY A 20 7.07 -7.40 -7.25
C GLY A 20 5.80 -6.83 -7.88
N TYR A 21 5.88 -5.65 -8.51
CA TYR A 21 4.74 -5.06 -9.22
C TYR A 21 4.30 -5.88 -10.44
N ILE A 22 5.25 -6.39 -11.24
CA ILE A 22 4.93 -7.24 -12.41
C ILE A 22 4.24 -8.54 -11.98
N LEU A 23 4.72 -9.18 -10.90
CA LEU A 23 4.11 -10.40 -10.37
C LEU A 23 2.71 -10.15 -9.83
N ARG A 24 2.51 -9.00 -9.15
CA ARG A 24 1.21 -8.54 -8.71
C ARG A 24 0.24 -8.40 -9.89
N GLU A 25 0.63 -7.69 -10.95
CA GLU A 25 -0.21 -7.53 -12.16
C GLU A 25 -0.53 -8.86 -12.84
N ALA A 26 0.36 -9.84 -12.74
CA ALA A 26 0.14 -11.20 -13.22
C ALA A 26 -0.72 -12.06 -12.28
N ALA A 27 -1.31 -11.49 -11.22
CA ALA A 27 -2.04 -12.18 -10.15
C ALA A 27 -1.25 -13.29 -9.44
N ARG A 28 0.09 -13.25 -9.52
CA ARG A 28 1.00 -14.17 -8.82
C ARG A 28 1.31 -13.63 -7.44
N PHE A 29 0.29 -13.54 -6.60
CA PHE A 29 0.36 -12.81 -5.33
C PHE A 29 1.39 -13.37 -4.35
N ASP A 30 1.52 -14.69 -4.24
CA ASP A 30 2.48 -15.30 -3.30
C ASP A 30 3.92 -15.00 -3.71
N ASP A 31 4.21 -14.99 -5.01
CA ASP A 31 5.53 -14.61 -5.53
C ASP A 31 5.81 -13.12 -5.32
N ALA A 32 4.80 -12.26 -5.58
CA ALA A 32 4.92 -10.81 -5.35
C ALA A 32 5.18 -10.51 -3.86
N GLU A 33 4.44 -11.17 -2.96
CA GLU A 33 4.61 -11.05 -1.52
C GLU A 33 6.04 -11.46 -1.10
N ALA A 34 6.55 -12.59 -1.59
CA ALA A 34 7.90 -13.04 -1.29
C ALA A 34 8.97 -12.02 -1.73
N VAL A 35 8.79 -11.42 -2.91
CA VAL A 35 9.71 -10.38 -3.43
C VAL A 35 9.68 -9.13 -2.55
N PHE A 36 8.50 -8.58 -2.25
CA PHE A 36 8.42 -7.38 -1.41
C PHE A 36 8.95 -7.62 0.01
N ARG A 37 8.65 -8.76 0.63
CA ARG A 37 9.24 -9.14 1.93
C ARG A 37 10.76 -9.22 1.86
N GLY A 38 11.31 -9.78 0.79
CA GLY A 38 12.75 -9.79 0.55
C GLY A 38 13.35 -8.38 0.48
N VAL A 39 12.69 -7.43 -0.20
CA VAL A 39 13.14 -6.03 -0.25
C VAL A 39 13.05 -5.35 1.12
N ILE A 40 12.03 -5.66 1.93
CA ILE A 40 11.88 -5.12 3.30
C ILE A 40 13.07 -5.48 4.19
N GLU A 41 13.62 -6.69 4.07
CA GLU A 41 14.80 -7.11 4.84
C GLU A 41 16.03 -6.22 4.56
N PHE A 42 16.17 -5.71 3.34
CA PHE A 42 17.26 -4.79 2.97
C PHE A 42 16.93 -3.33 3.22
N LEU A 43 15.64 -2.96 3.20
CA LEU A 43 15.14 -1.60 3.41
C LEU A 43 14.16 -1.53 4.60
N PRO A 44 14.60 -1.85 5.84
CA PRO A 44 13.70 -1.96 6.98
C PRO A 44 13.08 -0.63 7.40
N GLN A 45 13.63 0.50 6.97
CA GLN A 45 13.15 1.86 7.29
C GLN A 45 12.48 2.56 6.08
N SER A 46 12.14 1.82 5.03
CA SER A 46 11.46 2.38 3.85
C SER A 46 10.00 1.95 3.79
N ASP A 47 9.12 2.91 3.55
CA ASP A 47 7.70 2.70 3.26
C ASP A 47 7.49 2.02 1.89
N VAL A 48 8.31 2.32 0.88
CA VAL A 48 8.15 1.88 -0.51
C VAL A 48 7.85 0.38 -0.70
N PRO A 49 8.65 -0.58 -0.20
CA PRO A 49 8.34 -2.00 -0.39
C PRO A 49 7.11 -2.46 0.41
N ARG A 50 6.75 -1.75 1.49
CA ARG A 50 5.56 -2.04 2.30
C ARG A 50 4.29 -1.56 1.62
N VAL A 51 4.34 -0.39 0.97
CA VAL A 51 3.29 0.09 0.06
C VAL A 51 3.06 -0.95 -1.04
N GLY A 52 4.12 -1.42 -1.70
CA GLY A 52 4.04 -2.47 -2.71
C GLY A 52 3.35 -3.74 -2.18
N LEU A 53 3.77 -4.23 -1.01
CA LEU A 53 3.14 -5.37 -0.35
C LEU A 53 1.66 -5.13 0.01
N GLY A 54 1.32 -3.93 0.48
CA GLY A 54 -0.07 -3.54 0.75
C GLY A 54 -0.95 -3.68 -0.48
N THR A 55 -0.46 -3.28 -1.65
CA THR A 55 -1.22 -3.46 -2.90
C THR A 55 -1.44 -4.92 -3.30
N VAL A 56 -0.51 -5.82 -2.95
CA VAL A 56 -0.67 -7.26 -3.17
C VAL A 56 -1.82 -7.79 -2.32
N PHE A 57 -1.85 -7.43 -1.04
CA PHE A 57 -2.91 -7.86 -0.13
C PHE A 57 -4.28 -7.30 -0.52
N LEU A 58 -4.35 -6.03 -0.92
CA LEU A 58 -5.57 -5.41 -1.44
C LEU A 58 -6.14 -6.18 -2.63
N GLN A 59 -5.30 -6.46 -3.64
CA GLN A 59 -5.75 -7.18 -4.84
C GLN A 59 -6.10 -8.64 -4.58
N ARG A 60 -5.47 -9.29 -3.60
CA ARG A 60 -5.81 -10.65 -3.16
C ARG A 60 -7.06 -10.68 -2.25
N GLY A 61 -7.58 -9.52 -1.84
CA GLY A 61 -8.75 -9.40 -0.95
C GLY A 61 -8.44 -9.60 0.54
N ASP A 62 -7.16 -9.59 0.91
CA ASP A 62 -6.70 -9.71 2.30
C ASP A 62 -6.61 -8.34 2.96
N PHE A 63 -7.77 -7.73 3.21
CA PHE A 63 -7.85 -6.34 3.69
C PHE A 63 -7.25 -6.14 5.08
N ALA A 64 -7.24 -7.18 5.92
CA ALA A 64 -6.63 -7.12 7.25
C ALA A 64 -5.09 -7.01 7.14
N ALA A 65 -4.47 -7.85 6.31
CA ALA A 65 -3.02 -7.77 6.08
C ALA A 65 -2.62 -6.47 5.36
N ALA A 66 -3.45 -6.00 4.42
CA ALA A 66 -3.26 -4.72 3.74
C ALA A 66 -3.29 -3.54 4.73
N GLU A 67 -4.26 -3.53 5.64
CA GLU A 67 -4.38 -2.50 6.67
C GLU A 67 -3.10 -2.43 7.52
N GLU A 68 -2.66 -3.57 8.06
CA GLU A 68 -1.48 -3.64 8.93
C GLU A 68 -0.22 -3.14 8.23
N ILE A 69 0.03 -3.60 7.00
CA ILE A 69 1.27 -3.25 6.29
C ILE A 69 1.27 -1.82 5.77
N CYS A 70 0.12 -1.29 5.33
CA CYS A 70 0.00 0.10 4.90
C CYS A 70 0.10 1.06 6.09
N LEU A 71 -0.47 0.71 7.25
CA LEU A 71 -0.29 1.48 8.48
C LEU A 71 1.17 1.48 8.93
N ASN A 72 1.87 0.33 8.80
CA ASN A 72 3.31 0.28 9.05
C ASN A 72 4.10 1.19 8.10
N ALA A 73 3.74 1.22 6.82
CA ALA A 73 4.35 2.11 5.83
C ALA A 73 4.11 3.59 6.19
N LEU A 74 2.89 3.95 6.60
CA LEU A 74 2.54 5.32 6.99
C LEU A 74 3.25 5.75 8.28
N ASN A 75 3.46 4.83 9.23
CA ASN A 75 4.24 5.11 10.44
C ASN A 75 5.73 5.38 10.14
N LEU A 76 6.29 4.78 9.08
CA LEU A 76 7.66 5.06 8.64
C LEU A 76 7.75 6.36 7.86
N ASN A 77 6.72 6.69 7.08
CA ASN A 77 6.66 7.90 6.28
C ASN A 77 5.23 8.50 6.33
N PRO A 78 4.94 9.39 7.30
CA PRO A 78 3.61 10.01 7.46
C PRO A 78 3.15 10.86 6.27
N ASP A 79 4.09 11.33 5.46
CA ASP A 79 3.84 12.14 4.26
C ASP A 79 3.60 11.28 3.01
N SER A 80 3.64 9.94 3.14
CA SER A 80 3.44 9.02 2.02
C SER A 80 1.97 8.96 1.61
N VAL A 81 1.62 9.74 0.59
CA VAL A 81 0.26 9.76 0.02
C VAL A 81 -0.17 8.36 -0.46
N TYR A 82 0.76 7.56 -1.02
CA TYR A 82 0.48 6.20 -1.45
C TYR A 82 0.19 5.26 -0.28
N ALA A 83 0.95 5.33 0.82
CA ALA A 83 0.68 4.53 2.01
C ALA A 83 -0.69 4.88 2.60
N ARG A 84 -1.00 6.17 2.71
CA ARG A 84 -2.29 6.66 3.21
C ARG A 84 -3.46 6.21 2.32
N LEU A 85 -3.32 6.34 1.00
CA LEU A 85 -4.36 5.93 0.05
C LEU A 85 -4.68 4.44 0.16
N HIS A 86 -3.65 3.59 0.17
CA HIS A 86 -3.86 2.13 0.28
C HIS A 86 -4.29 1.69 1.69
N TYR A 87 -3.93 2.44 2.74
CA TYR A 87 -4.48 2.23 4.09
C TYR A 87 -5.98 2.54 4.11
N ALA A 88 -6.40 3.68 3.54
CA ALA A 88 -7.80 4.04 3.44
C ALA A 88 -8.61 3.03 2.60
N GLU A 89 -8.03 2.56 1.49
CA GLU A 89 -8.61 1.51 0.65
C GLU A 89 -8.80 0.21 1.45
N ALA A 90 -7.79 -0.21 2.22
CA ALA A 90 -7.87 -1.39 3.07
C ALA A 90 -8.94 -1.26 4.16
N LEU A 91 -9.04 -0.09 4.81
CA LEU A 91 -10.07 0.21 5.79
C LEU A 91 -11.47 0.13 5.16
N LEU A 92 -11.66 0.73 3.98
CA LEU A 92 -12.95 0.76 3.30
C LEU A 92 -13.45 -0.65 2.98
N PHE A 93 -12.63 -1.46 2.30
CA PHE A 93 -13.00 -2.84 1.98
C PHE A 93 -13.02 -3.76 3.20
N GLY A 94 -12.27 -3.42 4.25
CA GLY A 94 -12.34 -4.00 5.58
C GLY A 94 -13.55 -3.57 6.41
N LYS A 95 -14.50 -2.82 5.82
CA LYS A 95 -15.74 -2.33 6.45
C LYS A 95 -15.55 -1.34 7.60
N ARG A 96 -14.38 -0.68 7.66
CA ARG A 96 -14.05 0.40 8.61
C ARG A 96 -14.22 1.75 7.94
N ARG A 97 -15.45 1.98 7.45
CA ARG A 97 -15.78 3.10 6.58
C ARG A 97 -15.44 4.47 7.17
N ASP A 98 -15.87 4.76 8.39
CA ASP A 98 -15.68 6.09 9.00
C ASP A 98 -14.20 6.50 9.00
N GLN A 99 -13.31 5.58 9.36
CA GLN A 99 -11.88 5.81 9.38
C GLN A 99 -11.28 5.92 7.97
N ALA A 100 -11.78 5.13 7.01
CA ALA A 100 -11.38 5.28 5.62
C ALA A 100 -11.73 6.68 5.11
N GLU A 101 -12.93 7.19 5.42
CA GLU A 101 -13.35 8.51 4.98
C GLU A 101 -12.48 9.63 5.58
N ASP A 102 -12.07 9.52 6.84
CA ASP A 102 -11.18 10.48 7.49
C ASP A 102 -9.82 10.54 6.76
N GLU A 103 -9.22 9.40 6.45
CA GLU A 103 -7.95 9.31 5.71
C GLU A 103 -8.07 9.88 4.28
N LEU A 104 -9.16 9.58 3.58
CA LEU A 104 -9.41 10.09 2.22
C LEU A 104 -9.61 11.61 2.21
N ARG A 105 -10.30 12.17 3.22
CA ARG A 105 -10.45 13.62 3.38
C ARG A 105 -9.11 14.29 3.66
N GLU A 106 -8.21 13.65 4.40
CA GLU A 106 -6.86 14.18 4.65
C GLU A 106 -6.05 14.26 3.34
N ILE A 107 -6.12 13.25 2.47
CA ILE A 107 -5.48 13.29 1.14
C ILE A 107 -6.00 14.48 0.33
N ILE A 108 -7.33 14.67 0.28
CA ILE A 108 -7.97 15.76 -0.46
C ILE A 108 -7.57 17.13 0.10
N GLY A 109 -7.49 17.26 1.42
CA GLY A 109 -7.11 18.52 2.08
C GLY A 109 -5.67 18.93 1.80
N ASN A 110 -4.74 17.97 1.81
CA ASN A 110 -3.31 18.22 1.62
C ASN A 110 -2.92 18.40 0.14
N HIS A 111 -3.63 17.74 -0.78
CA HIS A 111 -3.29 17.75 -2.21
C HIS A 111 -4.52 17.94 -3.12
N PRO A 112 -5.28 19.05 -3.01
CA PRO A 112 -6.62 19.19 -3.60
C PRO A 112 -6.68 18.98 -5.12
N ASP A 113 -5.61 19.33 -5.84
CA ASP A 113 -5.52 19.23 -7.31
C ASP A 113 -4.48 18.18 -7.74
N SER A 114 -4.63 16.95 -7.24
CA SER A 114 -3.74 15.82 -7.58
C SER A 114 -4.52 14.58 -8.02
N PRO A 115 -3.92 13.69 -8.83
CA PRO A 115 -4.52 12.40 -9.18
C PRO A 115 -4.90 11.55 -7.94
N HIS A 116 -4.14 11.69 -6.85
CA HIS A 116 -4.44 11.03 -5.57
C HIS A 116 -5.75 11.52 -4.96
N SER A 117 -6.02 12.83 -5.03
CA SER A 117 -7.28 13.41 -4.56
C SER A 117 -8.47 13.07 -5.45
N GLU A 118 -8.27 12.96 -6.75
CA GLU A 118 -9.30 12.42 -7.66
C GLU A 118 -9.64 10.97 -7.31
N THR A 119 -8.62 10.14 -7.05
CA THR A 119 -8.80 8.76 -6.60
C THR A 119 -9.49 8.70 -5.25
N ALA A 120 -9.12 9.57 -4.31
CA ALA A 120 -9.72 9.62 -2.99
C ALA A 120 -11.20 10.02 -3.02
N ARG A 121 -11.58 10.97 -3.88
CA ARG A 121 -12.99 11.34 -4.12
C ARG A 121 -13.77 10.15 -4.69
N ALA A 122 -13.21 9.45 -5.67
CA ALA A 122 -13.85 8.27 -6.25
C ALA A 122 -14.08 7.16 -5.20
N LEU A 123 -13.13 6.95 -4.28
CA LEU A 123 -13.29 6.00 -3.17
C LEU A 123 -14.36 6.44 -2.16
N LEU A 124 -14.48 7.73 -1.86
CA LEU A 124 -15.56 8.26 -1.02
C LEU A 124 -16.93 8.02 -1.67
N GLU A 125 -17.08 8.32 -2.96
CA GLU A 125 -18.32 8.07 -3.70
C GLU A 125 -18.65 6.56 -3.75
N ALA A 126 -17.65 5.70 -3.91
CA ALA A 126 -17.83 4.26 -3.86
C ALA A 126 -18.29 3.77 -2.48
N ALA A 127 -17.78 4.38 -1.40
CA ALA A 127 -18.20 4.07 -0.03
C ALA A 127 -19.72 4.29 0.14
N ASP A 128 -20.24 5.41 -0.36
CA ASP A 128 -21.68 5.76 -0.33
C ASP A 128 -22.55 4.72 -1.05
N LEU A 129 -22.06 4.15 -2.16
CA LEU A 129 -22.80 3.17 -2.96
C LEU A 129 -22.85 1.77 -2.33
N ILE A 130 -21.81 1.37 -1.60
CA ILE A 130 -21.69 0.02 -1.03
C ILE A 130 -22.54 -0.14 0.25
N ALA A 131 -22.84 0.96 0.95
CA ALA A 131 -23.69 0.97 2.14
C ALA A 131 -24.44 2.32 2.25
N PRO A 132 -25.57 2.47 1.55
CA PRO A 132 -26.37 3.69 1.64
C PRO A 132 -26.92 3.86 3.07
N HIS A 133 -26.93 5.11 3.54
CA HIS A 133 -27.48 5.52 4.84
C HIS A 133 -28.96 5.18 5.01
#